data_AF-A0A971R4C7-F1
#
_entry.id   AF-A0A971R4C7-F1
#
_cell.length_a   1.000
_cell.length_b   1.000
_cell.length_c   1.000
_cell.angle_alpha   90.00
_cell.angle_beta   90.00
_cell.angle_gamma   90.00
#
_symmetry.space_group_name_H-M   'P 1'
#
loop_
_entity.id
_entity.type
_entity.pdbx_description
1 polymer ?
#
loop_
_entity_poly.entity_id
_entity_poly.type
_entity_poly.pdbx_seq_one_letter_code
_entity_poly.pdbx_strand_id
1 'polypeptide(L)'
;MTRLFNPRVTPDWQALVDCTMRRGTPQRVHHIELFLDAEVKDWLCRNFDLTDGLDPDDPFFEYHREVAIQRFMGYDYVRTSVELQPFIFHRSTTNDTAELARAGGRQYMDERHGPITNWAE
;
A
#
# COMPACT_ATOMS: atom_id res chain seq x y z
N MET A 1 12.94 -12.07 18.18
CA MET A 1 13.14 -11.08 17.11
C MET A 1 14.29 -10.14 17.48
N THR A 2 15.35 -10.13 16.69
CA THR A 2 16.46 -9.16 16.78
C THR A 2 15.90 -7.75 16.58
N ARG A 3 16.33 -6.78 17.39
CA ARG A 3 15.84 -5.40 17.33
C ARG A 3 16.28 -4.73 16.02
N LEU A 4 15.39 -4.63 15.04
CA LEU A 4 15.68 -4.05 13.71
C LEU A 4 15.89 -2.52 13.76
N PHE A 5 15.25 -1.81 14.72
CA PHE A 5 15.36 -0.36 14.88
C PHE A 5 15.55 0.08 16.35
N ASN A 6 16.37 1.11 16.57
CA ASN A 6 16.56 1.79 17.86
C ASN A 6 16.51 3.31 17.66
N PRO A 7 15.52 4.04 18.19
CA PRO A 7 14.48 3.60 19.13
C PRO A 7 13.42 2.69 18.50
N ARG A 8 12.59 2.07 19.37
CA ARG A 8 11.41 1.32 18.90
C ARG A 8 10.42 2.33 18.33
N VAL A 9 10.17 2.26 17.03
CA VAL A 9 9.16 3.10 16.38
C VAL A 9 7.80 2.43 16.54
N THR A 10 6.81 3.17 17.03
CA THR A 10 5.42 2.73 17.11
C THR A 10 4.60 3.63 16.19
N PRO A 11 3.69 3.09 15.36
CA PRO A 11 2.79 3.91 14.57
C PRO A 11 2.02 4.92 15.43
N ASP A 12 1.97 6.17 14.98
CA ASP A 12 1.25 7.27 15.63
C ASP A 12 0.56 8.12 14.56
N TRP A 13 -0.68 7.74 14.27
CA TRP A 13 -1.54 8.37 13.29
C TRP A 13 -1.97 9.78 13.68
N GLN A 14 -2.08 10.07 14.99
CA GLN A 14 -2.54 11.37 15.48
C GLN A 14 -1.45 12.42 15.23
N ALA A 15 -0.19 12.08 15.50
CA ALA A 15 0.93 12.96 15.18
C ALA A 15 1.08 13.19 13.67
N LEU A 16 0.79 12.17 12.83
CA LEU A 16 0.74 12.35 11.38
C LEU A 16 -0.34 13.38 10.99
N VAL A 17 -1.56 13.25 11.53
CA VAL A 17 -2.65 14.20 11.29
C VAL A 17 -2.26 15.61 11.73
N ASP A 18 -1.69 15.77 12.93
CA ASP A 18 -1.27 17.07 13.44
C ASP A 18 -0.17 17.69 12.58
N CYS A 19 0.79 16.88 12.12
CA CYS A 19 1.83 17.31 11.17
C CYS A 19 1.21 17.80 9.84
N THR A 20 0.29 17.05 9.24
CA THR A 20 -0.41 17.44 8.00
C THR A 20 -1.21 18.72 8.19
N MET A 21 -1.87 18.88 9.35
CA MET A 21 -2.65 20.05 9.71
C MET A 21 -1.79 21.22 10.22
N ARG A 22 -0.46 21.08 10.22
CA ARG A 22 0.53 22.07 10.69
C ARG A 22 0.30 22.51 12.13
N ARG A 23 -0.04 21.57 13.01
CA ARG A 23 -0.24 21.79 14.46
C ARG A 23 1.00 21.34 15.23
N GLY A 24 1.81 22.30 15.65
CA GLY A 24 3.02 22.05 16.43
C GLY A 24 4.19 21.54 15.59
N THR A 25 5.21 20.99 16.27
CA THR A 25 6.43 20.46 15.67
C THR A 25 6.45 18.93 15.82
N PRO A 26 6.55 18.16 14.73
CA PRO A 26 6.58 16.70 14.82
C PRO A 26 7.83 16.22 15.55
N GLN A 27 7.67 15.21 16.41
CA GLN A 27 8.78 14.64 17.19
C GLN A 27 9.71 13.73 16.35
N ARG A 28 9.23 13.30 15.18
CA ARG A 28 9.95 12.46 14.22
C ARG A 28 9.39 12.69 12.81
N VAL A 29 10.12 12.23 11.80
CA VAL A 29 9.58 12.12 10.44
C VAL A 29 8.53 11.00 10.40
N HIS A 30 7.37 11.28 9.83
CA HIS A 30 6.32 10.29 9.61
C HIS A 30 6.60 9.47 8.35
N HIS A 31 6.34 8.16 8.41
CA HIS A 31 6.55 7.26 7.28
C HIS A 31 5.23 7.03 6.53
N ILE A 32 5.20 7.51 5.29
CA ILE A 32 4.06 7.44 4.36
C ILE A 32 4.56 6.94 3.01
N GLU A 33 3.85 5.97 2.44
CA GLU A 33 4.12 5.40 1.12
C GLU A 33 2.88 5.52 0.24
N LEU A 34 3.06 5.69 -1.08
CA LEU A 34 1.91 5.80 -1.97
C LEU A 34 1.23 4.43 -2.12
N PHE A 35 2.00 3.41 -2.48
CA PHE A 35 1.55 2.02 -2.57
C PHE A 35 2.72 1.06 -2.35
N LEU A 36 2.39 -0.15 -1.92
CA LEU A 36 3.31 -1.27 -1.91
C LEU A 36 2.81 -2.32 -2.90
N ASP A 37 3.69 -2.71 -3.82
CA ASP A 37 3.37 -3.67 -4.86
C ASP A 37 3.07 -5.06 -4.30
N ALA A 38 2.11 -5.77 -4.90
CA ALA A 38 1.63 -7.07 -4.42
C ALA A 38 2.77 -8.08 -4.26
N GLU A 39 3.66 -8.15 -5.26
CA GLU A 39 4.83 -9.03 -5.23
C GLU A 39 5.78 -8.71 -4.07
N VAL A 40 5.95 -7.43 -3.73
CA VAL A 40 6.78 -7.00 -2.58
C VAL A 40 6.09 -7.39 -1.26
N LYS A 41 4.76 -7.25 -1.18
CA LYS A 41 3.98 -7.72 -0.03
C LYS A 41 4.10 -9.23 0.15
N ASP A 42 4.02 -10.00 -0.92
CA ASP A 42 4.18 -11.47 -0.90
C ASP A 42 5.59 -11.87 -0.49
N TRP A 43 6.60 -11.12 -0.95
CA TRP A 43 7.98 -11.30 -0.53
C TRP A 43 8.14 -11.00 0.97
N LEU A 44 7.61 -9.88 1.48
CA LEU A 44 7.67 -9.53 2.91
C LEU A 44 7.00 -10.58 3.78
N CYS A 45 5.79 -11.01 3.43
CA CYS A 45 5.05 -12.00 4.22
C CYS A 45 5.83 -13.32 4.33
N ARG A 46 6.45 -13.78 3.24
CA ARG A 46 7.23 -15.02 3.22
C ARG A 46 8.57 -14.94 3.94
N ASN A 47 9.24 -13.78 3.92
CA ASN A 47 10.59 -13.65 4.48
C ASN A 47 10.59 -13.23 5.95
N PHE A 48 9.46 -12.73 6.46
CA PHE A 48 9.31 -12.25 7.84
C PHE A 48 8.14 -12.88 8.58
N ASP A 49 7.55 -13.94 8.03
CA ASP A 49 6.48 -14.74 8.65
C ASP A 49 5.27 -13.89 9.09
N LEU A 50 4.91 -12.87 8.28
CA LEU A 50 3.93 -11.85 8.69
C LEU A 50 2.48 -12.36 8.71
N THR A 51 2.23 -13.51 8.09
CA THR A 51 0.91 -14.14 8.04
C THR A 51 0.80 -15.33 9.00
N ASP A 52 1.80 -15.56 9.84
CA ASP A 52 1.78 -16.65 10.81
C ASP A 52 0.60 -16.50 11.78
N GLY A 53 -0.21 -17.56 11.87
CA GLY A 53 -1.39 -17.60 12.71
C GLY A 53 -2.63 -16.92 12.13
N LEU A 54 -2.57 -16.43 10.88
CA LEU A 54 -3.77 -16.03 10.13
C LEU A 54 -4.41 -17.25 9.46
N ASP A 55 -5.74 -17.28 9.45
CA ASP A 55 -6.52 -18.31 8.75
C ASP A 55 -6.75 -17.88 7.29
N PRO A 56 -6.22 -18.61 6.29
CA PRO A 56 -6.40 -18.28 4.87
C PRO A 56 -7.86 -18.41 4.40
N ASP A 57 -8.71 -19.13 5.13
CA ASP A 57 -10.15 -19.24 4.82
C ASP A 57 -11.00 -18.14 5.48
N ASP A 58 -10.39 -17.24 6.28
CA ASP A 58 -11.07 -16.09 6.86
C ASP A 58 -11.48 -15.09 5.75
N PRO A 59 -12.77 -14.69 5.66
CA PRO A 59 -13.21 -13.66 4.72
C PRO A 59 -12.45 -12.33 4.80
N PHE A 60 -11.80 -12.04 5.92
CA PHE A 60 -11.00 -10.84 6.17
C PHE A 60 -9.48 -11.07 6.12
N PHE A 61 -9.02 -12.25 5.67
CA PHE A 61 -7.59 -12.60 5.62
C PHE A 61 -6.73 -11.48 5.01
N GLU A 62 -7.12 -10.93 3.85
CA GLU A 62 -6.35 -9.86 3.20
C GLU A 62 -6.25 -8.60 4.06
N TYR A 63 -7.29 -8.24 4.81
CA TYR A 63 -7.21 -7.10 5.72
C TYR A 63 -6.27 -7.37 6.90
N HIS A 64 -6.32 -8.58 7.47
CA HIS A 64 -5.39 -8.97 8.53
C HIS A 64 -3.94 -8.98 8.05
N ARG A 65 -3.71 -9.50 6.85
CA ARG A 65 -2.42 -9.48 6.18
C ARG A 65 -1.92 -8.06 5.94
N GLU A 66 -2.75 -7.16 5.42
CA GLU A 66 -2.37 -5.75 5.23
C GLU A 66 -2.03 -5.06 6.57
N VAL A 67 -2.79 -5.31 7.63
CA VAL A 67 -2.50 -4.77 8.96
C VAL A 67 -1.14 -5.27 9.47
N ALA A 68 -0.82 -6.55 9.28
CA ALA A 68 0.47 -7.12 9.67
C ALA A 68 1.64 -6.47 8.91
N ILE A 69 1.50 -6.31 7.59
CA ILE A 69 2.49 -5.63 6.74
C ILE A 69 2.69 -4.18 7.20
N GLN A 70 1.63 -3.40 7.36
CA GLN A 70 1.76 -1.98 7.70
C GLN A 70 2.37 -1.78 9.11
N ARG A 71 2.03 -2.65 10.07
CA ARG A 71 2.67 -2.66 11.39
C ARG A 71 4.16 -2.99 11.30
N PHE A 72 4.55 -3.96 10.47
CA PHE A 72 5.94 -4.33 10.25
C PHE A 72 6.74 -3.20 9.58
N MET A 73 6.15 -2.53 8.58
CA MET A 73 6.77 -1.41 7.86
C MET A 73 6.76 -0.09 8.64
N GLY A 74 6.01 -0.02 9.74
CA GLY A 74 5.96 1.14 10.62
C GLY A 74 5.21 2.34 10.04
N TYR A 75 4.18 2.08 9.22
CA TYR A 75 3.36 3.14 8.64
C TYR A 75 2.43 3.77 9.68
N ASP A 76 2.33 5.10 9.66
CA ASP A 76 1.47 5.89 10.56
C ASP A 76 0.03 6.05 10.02
N TYR A 77 -0.30 5.37 8.92
CA TYR A 77 -1.57 5.48 8.20
C TYR A 77 -2.02 4.11 7.71
N VAL A 78 -3.31 4.03 7.37
CA VAL A 78 -3.87 2.90 6.63
C VAL A 78 -4.25 3.37 5.24
N ARG A 79 -3.80 2.63 4.22
CA ARG A 79 -4.22 2.86 2.84
C ARG A 79 -5.66 2.40 2.67
N THR A 80 -6.54 3.34 2.33
CA THR A 80 -7.90 3.05 1.87
C THR A 80 -8.00 3.28 0.36
N SER A 81 -9.05 2.76 -0.25
CA SER A 81 -9.29 2.90 -1.68
C SER A 81 -10.74 3.27 -1.91
N VAL A 82 -10.98 4.10 -2.92
CA VAL A 82 -12.33 4.42 -3.37
C VAL A 82 -12.65 3.47 -4.51
N GLU A 83 -13.80 2.81 -4.43
CA GLU A 83 -14.33 2.04 -5.55
C GLU A 83 -14.86 3.00 -6.61
N LEU A 84 -14.24 3.01 -7.78
CA LEU A 84 -14.56 3.91 -8.89
C LEU A 84 -15.40 3.19 -9.95
N GLN A 85 -16.33 2.33 -9.54
CA GLN A 85 -16.94 1.31 -10.40
C GLN A 85 -17.77 1.76 -11.62
N PRO A 86 -18.30 2.99 -11.79
CA PRO A 86 -18.83 3.35 -13.09
C PRO A 86 -17.75 3.88 -14.06
N PHE A 87 -16.55 4.23 -13.58
CA PHE A 87 -15.51 4.82 -14.40
C PHE A 87 -14.75 3.76 -15.19
N ILE A 88 -14.72 3.93 -16.51
CA ILE A 88 -13.95 3.09 -17.43
C ILE A 88 -12.54 3.66 -17.53
N PHE A 89 -11.54 2.86 -17.18
CA PHE A 89 -10.13 3.23 -17.29
C PHE A 89 -9.46 2.39 -18.36
N HIS A 90 -8.86 3.05 -19.34
CA HIS A 90 -8.05 2.40 -20.35
C HIS A 90 -6.62 2.25 -19.85
N ARG A 91 -6.04 1.06 -20.02
CA ARG A 91 -4.67 0.78 -19.60
C ARG A 91 -3.91 0.04 -20.69
N SER A 92 -2.65 0.40 -20.86
CA SER A 92 -1.71 -0.39 -21.65
C SER A 92 -0.89 -1.28 -20.72
N THR A 93 -0.55 -2.48 -21.19
CA THR A 93 0.29 -3.42 -20.44
C THR A 93 1.63 -3.56 -21.15
N THR A 94 2.71 -3.53 -20.37
CA THR A 94 4.07 -3.80 -20.85
C THR A 94 4.74 -4.80 -19.92
N ASN A 95 5.80 -5.45 -20.40
CA ASN A 95 6.59 -6.37 -19.59
C ASN A 95 7.19 -5.63 -18.39
N ASP A 96 7.15 -6.26 -17.23
CA ASP A 96 7.82 -5.75 -16.04
C ASP A 96 9.29 -6.15 -16.07
N THR A 97 10.18 -5.15 -15.96
CA THR A 97 11.64 -5.36 -15.98
C THR A 97 12.27 -5.30 -14.60
N ALA A 98 11.47 -5.20 -13.54
CA ALA A 98 11.95 -5.25 -12.16
C ALA A 98 12.51 -6.65 -11.81
N GLU A 99 13.43 -6.71 -10.84
CA GLU A 99 13.95 -7.99 -10.33
C GLU A 99 12.84 -8.87 -9.76
N LEU A 100 11.91 -8.25 -9.02
CA LEU A 100 10.67 -8.88 -8.57
C LEU A 100 9.56 -8.55 -9.57
N ALA A 101 9.64 -9.14 -10.76
CA ALA A 101 8.70 -8.86 -11.85
C ALA A 101 7.28 -9.38 -11.57
N ARG A 102 6.26 -8.56 -11.84
CA ARG A 102 4.86 -8.98 -11.88
C ARG A 102 4.60 -9.83 -13.13
N ALA A 103 4.10 -11.06 -12.94
CA ALA A 103 3.87 -12.00 -14.03
C ALA A 103 2.91 -11.47 -15.13
N GLY A 104 1.93 -10.65 -14.74
CA GLY A 104 0.98 -10.01 -15.68
C GLY A 104 1.50 -8.72 -16.33
N GLY A 105 2.76 -8.33 -16.10
CA GLY A 105 3.31 -7.06 -16.54
C GLY A 105 2.87 -5.85 -15.71
N ARG A 106 3.28 -4.67 -16.14
CA ARG A 106 2.90 -3.38 -15.55
C ARG A 106 1.80 -2.73 -16.38
N GLN A 107 0.77 -2.26 -15.69
CA GLN A 107 -0.34 -1.53 -16.31
C GLN A 107 -0.13 -0.03 -16.11
N TYR A 108 -0.20 0.73 -17.20
CA TYR A 108 -0.12 2.18 -17.20
C TYR A 108 -1.44 2.75 -17.72
N MET A 109 -1.90 3.83 -17.11
CA MET A 109 -3.09 4.54 -17.56
C MET A 109 -2.87 5.06 -18.99
N ASP A 110 -3.84 4.87 -19.88
CA ASP A 110 -3.87 5.62 -21.12
C ASP A 110 -4.29 7.06 -20.80
N GLU A 111 -3.34 7.99 -20.86
CA GLU A 111 -3.58 9.41 -20.58
C GLU A 111 -4.36 10.13 -21.70
N ARG A 112 -4.63 9.45 -22.84
CA ARG A 112 -5.38 10.02 -23.96
C ARG A 112 -6.88 9.78 -23.87
N HIS A 113 -7.29 8.69 -23.20
CA HIS A 113 -8.69 8.31 -23.05
C HIS A 113 -9.01 8.10 -21.58
N GLY A 114 -9.42 9.19 -20.93
CA GLY A 114 -9.77 9.21 -19.52
C GLY A 114 -11.22 8.79 -19.26
N PRO A 115 -11.56 8.50 -18.00
CA PRO A 115 -12.92 8.13 -17.60
C PRO A 115 -13.94 9.30 -17.67
N ILE A 116 -13.47 10.53 -17.87
CA ILE A 116 -14.29 11.72 -18.07
C ILE A 116 -14.28 12.04 -19.56
N THR A 117 -15.37 11.74 -20.25
CA THR A 117 -15.55 12.02 -21.68
C THR A 117 -16.86 12.77 -21.96
N ASN A 118 -17.07 13.15 -23.21
CA ASN A 118 -18.30 13.75 -23.70
C ASN A 118 -19.28 12.66 -24.20
N TRP A 119 -20.54 13.01 -24.42
CA TRP A 119 -21.60 12.05 -24.81
C TRP A 119 -21.44 11.41 -26.21
N ALA A 120 -20.49 11.87 -27.03
CA ALA A 120 -20.27 11.36 -28.38
C ALA A 120 -19.23 10.22 -28.43
N GLU A 121 -18.49 9.99 -27.36
CA GLU A 121 -17.64 8.81 -27.13
C GLU A 121 -18.37 7.79 -26.24
#